data_AF-A0A602TUU0-F1
#
_entry.id   AF-A0A602TUU0-F1
#
_cell.length_a   1.000
_cell.length_b   1.000
_cell.length_c   1.000
_cell.angle_alpha   90.00
_cell.angle_beta   90.00
_cell.angle_gamma   90.00
#
_symmetry.space_group_name_H-M   'P 1'
#
loop_
_entity.id
_entity.type
_entity.pdbx_description
1 polymer ?
#
loop_
_entity_poly.entity_id
_entity_poly.type
_entity_poly.pdbx_seq_one_letter_code
_entity_poly.pdbx_strand_id
1 'polypeptide(L)'
;MTRYTILTRTALYRLALQRFGPDAQALKLTEEAAELAASAARNLNGQGSESDLAAELADVEIMTEQLRLQGMDRLIDFHKQKKLERLAARLGVIYTNE
;
A
#
# COMPACT_ATOMS: atom_id res chain seq x y z
N MET A 1 -3.84 6.12 34.86
CA MET A 1 -2.95 5.37 33.95
C MET A 1 -3.81 4.69 32.89
N THR A 2 -3.75 5.16 31.65
CA THR A 2 -4.43 4.49 30.53
C THR A 2 -3.67 3.20 30.25
N ARG A 3 -4.32 2.03 30.38
CA ARG A 3 -3.73 0.76 29.96
C ARG A 3 -3.78 0.70 28.43
N TYR A 4 -2.63 0.72 27.77
CA TYR A 4 -2.54 0.47 26.34
C TYR A 4 -2.60 -1.03 26.06
N THR A 5 -3.34 -1.42 25.03
CA THR A 5 -3.38 -2.79 24.53
C THR A 5 -2.28 -2.98 23.48
N ILE A 6 -1.47 -4.02 23.61
CA ILE A 6 -0.45 -4.39 22.61
C ILE A 6 -1.13 -5.23 21.52
N LEU A 7 -1.02 -4.80 20.27
CA LEU A 7 -1.60 -5.50 19.11
C LEU A 7 -0.50 -5.84 18.09
N THR A 8 -0.66 -6.97 17.41
CA THR A 8 0.12 -7.27 16.20
C THR A 8 -0.35 -6.38 15.04
N ARG A 9 0.47 -6.24 13.99
CA ARG A 9 0.10 -5.47 12.77
C ARG A 9 -1.24 -5.94 12.17
N THR A 10 -1.40 -7.24 12.00
CA THR A 10 -2.65 -7.82 11.50
C THR A 10 -3.85 -7.55 12.42
N ALA A 11 -3.66 -7.61 13.75
CA ALA A 11 -4.73 -7.30 14.70
C ALA A 11 -5.11 -5.82 14.66
N LEU A 12 -4.13 -4.92 14.50
CA LEU A 12 -4.36 -3.49 14.32
C LEU A 12 -5.17 -3.19 13.05
N TYR A 13 -4.83 -3.82 11.93
CA TYR A 13 -5.56 -3.65 10.67
C TYR A 13 -6.99 -4.20 10.73
N ARG A 14 -7.18 -5.35 11.38
CA ARG A 14 -8.54 -5.88 11.63
C ARG A 14 -9.35 -4.94 12.52
N LEU A 15 -8.72 -4.35 13.55
CA LEU A 15 -9.38 -3.38 14.41
C LEU A 15 -9.77 -2.11 13.62
N ALA A 16 -8.89 -1.61 12.76
CA ALA A 16 -9.18 -0.46 11.90
C ALA A 16 -10.37 -0.75 10.96
N LEU A 17 -10.40 -1.93 10.34
CA LEU A 17 -11.53 -2.35 9.52
C LEU A 17 -12.83 -2.47 10.33
N GLN A 18 -12.79 -3.09 11.51
CA GLN A 18 -13.96 -3.24 12.38
C GLN A 18 -14.48 -1.88 12.87
N ARG A 19 -13.58 -0.93 13.13
CA ARG A 19 -13.91 0.38 13.69
C ARG A 19 -14.48 1.34 12.65
N PHE A 20 -13.90 1.37 11.46
CA PHE A 20 -14.19 2.38 10.43
C PHE A 20 -15.02 1.82 9.26
N GLY A 21 -15.02 0.50 9.04
CA GLY A 21 -15.73 -0.14 7.95
C GLY A 21 -14.97 -0.10 6.61
N PRO A 22 -15.41 -0.91 5.62
CA PRO A 22 -14.72 -1.06 4.34
C PRO A 22 -14.72 0.23 3.49
N ASP A 23 -15.83 0.99 3.48
CA ASP A 23 -15.94 2.20 2.65
C ASP A 23 -14.98 3.30 3.10
N ALA A 24 -14.86 3.51 4.42
CA ALA A 24 -13.92 4.48 4.98
C ALA A 24 -12.45 4.07 4.70
N GLN A 25 -12.15 2.78 4.71
CA GLN A 25 -10.83 2.25 4.37
C GLN A 25 -10.51 2.44 2.88
N ALA A 26 -11.49 2.23 2.00
CA ALA A 26 -11.33 2.48 0.56
C ALA A 26 -11.15 3.99 0.25
N LEU A 27 -11.90 4.85 0.96
CA LEU A 27 -11.71 6.30 0.89
C LEU A 27 -10.30 6.68 1.36
N LYS A 28 -9.85 6.11 2.49
CA LYS A 28 -8.52 6.39 3.02
C LYS A 28 -7.41 5.97 2.05
N LEU A 29 -7.51 4.81 1.41
CA LEU A 29 -6.57 4.43 0.33
C LEU A 29 -6.55 5.48 -0.80
N THR A 30 -7.71 6.01 -1.16
CA THR A 30 -7.81 7.01 -2.22
C THR A 30 -7.11 8.31 -1.84
N GLU A 31 -7.23 8.73 -0.58
CA GLU A 31 -6.51 9.88 -0.02
C GLU A 31 -4.99 9.66 -0.08
N GLU A 32 -4.50 8.55 0.49
CA GLU A 32 -3.06 8.25 0.52
C GLU A 32 -2.45 8.13 -0.89
N ALA A 33 -3.21 7.57 -1.85
CA ALA A 33 -2.76 7.49 -3.23
C ALA A 33 -2.66 8.88 -3.90
N ALA A 34 -3.54 9.82 -3.53
CA ALA A 34 -3.48 11.19 -4.02
C ALA A 34 -2.33 11.98 -3.37
N GLU A 35 -2.07 11.76 -2.08
CA GLU A 35 -0.96 12.35 -1.34
C GLU A 35 0.38 11.86 -1.88
N LEU A 36 0.52 10.55 -2.14
CA LEU A 36 1.67 9.97 -2.84
C LEU A 36 1.88 10.59 -4.23
N ALA A 37 0.82 10.74 -5.03
CA ALA A 37 0.92 11.36 -6.34
C ALA A 37 1.41 12.83 -6.25
N ALA A 38 0.91 13.59 -5.27
CA ALA A 38 1.34 14.96 -5.04
C ALA A 38 2.80 15.05 -4.57
N SER A 39 3.20 14.18 -3.64
CA SER A 39 4.58 14.11 -3.12
C SER A 39 5.58 13.70 -4.21
N ALA A 40 5.22 12.75 -5.07
CA ALA A 40 6.03 12.38 -6.23
C ALA A 40 6.18 13.54 -7.22
N ALA A 41 5.11 14.30 -7.51
CA ALA A 41 5.18 15.46 -8.39
C ALA A 41 6.09 16.58 -7.84
N ARG A 42 6.03 16.83 -6.53
CA ARG A 42 6.93 17.78 -5.84
C ARG A 42 8.38 17.31 -5.87
N ASN A 43 8.65 16.02 -5.70
CA ASN A 43 10.01 15.51 -5.82
C ASN A 43 10.57 15.71 -7.24
N LEU A 44 9.76 15.45 -8.27
CA LEU A 44 10.18 15.63 -9.66
C LEU A 44 10.47 17.08 -10.05
N ASN A 45 9.81 18.05 -9.42
CA ASN A 45 10.03 19.48 -9.70
C ASN A 45 11.02 20.15 -8.73
N GLY A 46 11.67 19.37 -7.86
CA GLY A 46 12.67 19.86 -6.89
C GLY A 46 12.08 20.60 -5.69
N GLN A 47 10.78 20.51 -5.44
CA GLN A 47 10.09 21.12 -4.30
C GLN A 47 9.71 20.12 -3.20
N GLY A 48 10.03 18.84 -3.39
CA GLY A 48 9.76 17.76 -2.44
C GLY A 48 11.02 17.27 -1.73
N SER A 49 10.83 16.32 -0.81
CA SER A 49 11.91 15.58 -0.19
C SER A 49 11.72 14.07 -0.34
N GLU A 50 12.83 13.32 -0.35
CA GLU A 50 12.80 11.85 -0.33
C GLU A 50 12.11 11.31 0.93
N SER A 51 12.23 12.02 2.05
CA SER A 51 11.57 11.66 3.31
C SER A 51 10.05 11.74 3.19
N ASP A 52 9.52 12.80 2.57
CA ASP A 52 8.08 12.95 2.38
C ASP A 52 7.57 11.90 1.39
N LEU A 53 8.31 11.61 0.31
CA LEU A 53 7.93 10.55 -0.62
C LEU A 53 7.90 9.17 0.04
N ALA A 54 8.88 8.88 0.88
CA ALA A 54 8.94 7.62 1.62
C ALA A 54 7.78 7.47 2.62
N ALA A 55 7.34 8.57 3.25
CA ALA A 55 6.19 8.57 4.14
C ALA A 55 4.90 8.20 3.39
N GLU A 56 4.60 8.90 2.28
CA GLU A 56 3.39 8.62 1.50
C GLU A 56 3.40 7.22 0.85
N LEU A 57 4.59 6.72 0.48
CA LEU A 57 4.74 5.34 0.02
C LEU A 57 4.37 4.35 1.13
N ALA A 58 4.85 4.58 2.35
CA ALA A 58 4.55 3.73 3.50
C ALA A 58 3.05 3.71 3.82
N ASP A 59 2.37 4.85 3.72
CA ASP A 59 0.93 4.93 3.95
C ASP A 59 0.13 4.14 2.90
N VAL A 60 0.49 4.27 1.61
CA VAL A 60 -0.11 3.44 0.54
C VAL A 60 0.19 1.95 0.73
N GLU A 61 1.39 1.57 1.17
CA GLU A 61 1.74 0.18 1.49
C GLU A 61 0.87 -0.37 2.62
N ILE A 62 0.71 0.39 3.71
CA ILE A 62 -0.15 0.03 4.84
C ILE A 62 -1.59 -0.19 4.36
N MET A 63 -2.14 0.75 3.59
CA MET A 63 -3.52 0.66 3.09
C MET A 63 -3.69 -0.54 2.14
N THR A 64 -2.68 -0.84 1.32
CA THR A 64 -2.66 -2.03 0.47
C THR A 64 -2.63 -3.32 1.31
N GLU A 65 -1.83 -3.38 2.38
CA GLU A 65 -1.82 -4.51 3.31
C GLU A 65 -3.18 -4.72 3.98
N GLN A 66 -3.85 -3.64 4.39
CA GLN A 66 -5.19 -3.72 4.98
C GLN A 66 -6.21 -4.32 4.00
N LEU A 67 -6.19 -3.94 2.73
CA LEU A 67 -7.08 -4.48 1.71
C LEU A 67 -6.75 -5.94 1.35
N ARG A 68 -5.48 -6.34 1.39
CA ARG A 68 -5.10 -7.76 1.24
C ARG A 68 -5.79 -8.63 2.30
N LEU A 69 -5.87 -8.14 3.55
CA LEU A 69 -6.58 -8.83 4.65
C LEU A 69 -8.10 -8.92 4.45
N GLN A 70 -8.68 -8.13 3.55
CA GLN A 70 -10.11 -8.17 3.20
C GLN A 70 -10.45 -9.22 2.13
N GLY A 71 -9.51 -10.12 1.80
CA GLY A 71 -9.72 -11.23 0.87
C GLY A 71 -9.19 -10.98 -0.54
N MET A 72 -8.53 -9.85 -0.78
CA MET A 72 -7.93 -9.54 -2.09
C MET A 72 -6.54 -10.14 -2.30
N ASP A 73 -5.92 -10.70 -1.26
CA ASP A 73 -4.56 -11.27 -1.24
C ASP A 73 -4.22 -12.10 -2.50
N ARG A 74 -4.95 -13.19 -2.74
CA ARG A 74 -4.71 -14.09 -3.89
C ARG A 74 -4.89 -13.41 -5.25
N LEU A 75 -5.88 -12.53 -5.38
CA LEU A 75 -6.14 -11.80 -6.63
C LEU A 75 -5.03 -10.80 -6.91
N ILE A 76 -4.55 -10.10 -5.88
CA ILE A 76 -3.42 -9.17 -5.97
C ILE A 76 -2.18 -9.94 -6.41
N ASP A 77 -1.87 -11.08 -5.82
CA ASP A 77 -0.69 -11.87 -6.18
C ASP A 77 -0.75 -12.40 -7.61
N PHE A 78 -1.92 -12.88 -8.03
CA PHE A 78 -2.15 -13.26 -9.43
C PHE A 78 -1.87 -12.09 -10.39
N HIS A 79 -2.40 -10.90 -10.10
CA HIS A 79 -2.18 -9.73 -10.94
C HIS A 79 -0.74 -9.21 -10.88
N LYS A 80 -0.07 -9.29 -9.73
CA LYS A 80 1.37 -8.95 -9.58
C LYS A 80 2.21 -9.87 -10.45
N GLN A 81 2.01 -11.18 -10.38
CA GLN A 81 2.70 -12.17 -11.21
C GLN A 81 2.58 -11.81 -12.70
N LYS A 82 1.36 -11.56 -13.19
CA LYS A 82 1.13 -11.18 -14.59
C LYS A 82 1.73 -9.84 -14.99
N LYS A 83 1.88 -8.90 -14.06
CA LYS A 83 2.55 -7.61 -14.34
C LYS A 83 4.06 -7.79 -14.40
N LEU A 84 4.64 -8.60 -13.52
CA LEU A 84 6.08 -8.89 -13.49
C LEU A 84 6.53 -9.72 -14.71
N GLU A 85 5.77 -10.74 -15.09
CA GLU A 85 5.99 -11.50 -16.34
C GLU A 85 6.04 -10.56 -17.56
N ARG A 86 5.12 -9.58 -17.64
CA ARG A 86 5.10 -8.58 -18.72
C ARG A 86 6.29 -7.62 -18.67
N LEU A 87 6.71 -7.22 -17.47
CA LEU A 87 7.89 -6.38 -17.30
C LEU A 87 9.14 -7.12 -17.75
N ALA A 88 9.30 -8.38 -17.35
CA ALA A 88 10.40 -9.24 -17.76
C ALA A 88 10.48 -9.39 -19.28
N ALA A 89 9.34 -9.65 -19.94
CA ALA A 89 9.24 -9.72 -21.39
C ALA A 89 9.66 -8.40 -22.07
N ARG A 90 9.24 -7.24 -21.54
CA ARG A 90 9.65 -5.92 -22.05
C ARG A 90 11.14 -5.65 -21.92
N LEU A 91 11.78 -6.24 -20.91
CA LEU A 91 13.21 -6.11 -20.65
C LEU A 91 14.04 -7.22 -21.31
N GLY A 92 13.41 -8.21 -21.94
CA GLY A 92 14.09 -9.35 -22.57
C GLY A 92 14.71 -10.33 -21.57
N VAL A 93 14.18 -10.42 -20.36
CA VAL A 93 14.68 -11.29 -19.28
C VAL A 93 13.65 -12.32 -18.86
N ILE A 94 14.12 -13.41 -18.23
CA ILE A 94 13.27 -14.41 -17.58
C ILE A 94 13.08 -13.99 -16.12
N TYR A 95 11.83 -13.95 -15.68
CA TYR A 95 11.48 -13.68 -14.29
C TYR A 95 11.08 -14.97 -13.58
N THR A 96 11.65 -15.20 -12.40
CA THR A 96 11.32 -16.30 -11.50
C THR A 96 10.93 -15.75 -10.14
N ASN A 97 9.91 -16.34 -9.51
CA ASN A 97 9.60 -16.08 -8.11
C ASN A 97 10.66 -16.83 -7.28
N GLU A 98 11.73 -16.14 -6.87
CA GLU A 98 12.59 -16.63 -5.80
C GLU A 98 11.86 -16.61 -4.45
#